data_AF-A0A519TSR5-F1
#
_entry.id   AF-A0A519TSR5-F1
#
_cell.length_a   1.000
_cell.length_b   1.000
_cell.length_c   1.000
_cell.angle_alpha   90.00
_cell.angle_beta   90.00
_cell.angle_gamma   90.00
#
_symmetry.space_group_name_H-M   'P 1'
#
loop_
_entity.id
_entity.type
_entity.pdbx_description
1 polymer ?
#
loop_
_entity_poly.entity_id
_entity_poly.type
_entity_poly.pdbx_seq_one_letter_code
_entity_poly.pdbx_strand_id
1 'polypeptide(L)'
;MKKLMEQTETDLVNKRLTEETIQRQRQILTRMLEAEKSARERDQDTKREAQTAQYHAPVFPPAFDKYKPAAKDQQTDLLRRAQPTFTPYYQQKISEYLQKNK
;
A
#
# COMPACT_ATOMS: atom_id res chain seq x y z
N MET A 1 16.42 -8.15 -29.19
CA MET A 1 17.23 -7.49 -30.24
C MET A 1 18.33 -8.39 -30.76
N LYS A 2 19.19 -8.93 -29.89
CA LYS A 2 20.36 -9.75 -30.27
C LYS A 2 20.07 -10.84 -31.33
N LYS A 3 19.05 -11.68 -31.11
CA LYS A 3 18.65 -12.74 -32.06
C LYS A 3 18.26 -12.23 -33.46
N LEU A 4 17.56 -11.09 -33.55
CA LEU A 4 17.16 -10.49 -34.83
C LEU A 4 18.37 -9.92 -35.57
N MET A 5 19.30 -9.31 -34.81
CA MET A 5 20.55 -8.76 -35.33
C MET A 5 21.48 -9.89 -35.85
N GLU A 6 21.64 -10.96 -35.09
CA GLU A 6 22.41 -12.15 -35.51
C GLU A 6 21.85 -12.75 -36.80
N GLN A 7 20.53 -12.89 -36.93
CA GLN A 7 19.91 -13.37 -38.16
C GLN A 7 20.16 -12.42 -39.34
N THR A 8 20.07 -11.10 -39.13
CA THR A 8 20.38 -10.14 -40.21
C THR A 8 21.85 -10.20 -40.61
N GLU A 9 22.76 -10.41 -39.66
CA GLU A 9 24.19 -10.55 -39.92
C GLU A 9 24.47 -11.81 -40.75
N THR A 10 23.87 -12.94 -40.42
CA THR A 10 24.02 -14.18 -41.19
C THR A 10 23.52 -14.03 -42.63
N ASP A 11 22.45 -13.26 -42.86
CA ASP A 11 21.93 -13.06 -44.22
C ASP A 11 22.81 -12.12 -45.03
N LEU A 12 23.33 -11.06 -44.40
CA LEU A 12 24.24 -10.10 -45.04
C LEU A 12 25.56 -10.74 -45.44
N VAL A 13 26.14 -11.60 -44.59
CA VAL A 13 27.36 -12.37 -44.90
C VAL A 13 27.14 -13.26 -46.12
N ASN A 14 25.94 -13.86 -46.23
CA ASN A 14 25.55 -14.68 -47.38
C ASN A 14 25.03 -13.86 -48.58
N LYS A 15 25.11 -12.52 -48.54
CA LYS A 15 24.61 -11.59 -49.57
C LYS A 15 23.13 -11.81 -49.92
N ARG A 16 22.33 -12.25 -48.96
CA ARG A 16 20.89 -12.49 -49.11
C ARG A 16 20.12 -11.27 -48.62
N LEU A 17 19.56 -10.52 -49.57
CA LEU A 17 18.64 -9.43 -49.26
C LEU A 17 17.22 -9.85 -49.64
N THR A 18 16.60 -10.64 -48.76
CA THR A 18 15.21 -11.07 -48.91
C THR A 18 14.26 -10.07 -48.23
N GLU A 19 12.97 -10.16 -48.55
CA GLU A 19 11.93 -9.35 -47.91
C GLU A 19 11.88 -9.55 -46.38
N GLU A 20 12.19 -10.77 -45.91
CA GLU A 20 12.27 -11.07 -44.48
C GLU A 20 13.39 -10.29 -43.77
N THR A 21 14.54 -10.10 -44.43
CA THR A 21 15.62 -9.24 -43.94
C THR A 21 15.13 -7.80 -43.80
N ILE A 22 14.47 -7.26 -44.82
CA ILE A 22 13.91 -5.90 -44.82
C ILE A 22 12.88 -5.73 -43.69
N GLN A 23 11.99 -6.70 -43.51
CA GLN A 23 11.00 -6.73 -42.41
C GLN A 23 11.69 -6.73 -41.04
N ARG A 24 12.74 -7.54 -40.86
CA ARG A 24 13.52 -7.55 -39.62
C ARG A 24 14.23 -6.22 -39.36
N GLN A 25 14.84 -5.61 -40.38
CA GLN A 25 15.44 -4.28 -40.24
C GLN A 25 14.41 -3.23 -39.80
N ARG A 26 13.18 -3.28 -40.34
CA ARG A 26 12.08 -2.39 -39.90
C ARG A 26 11.70 -2.62 -38.44
N GLN A 27 11.57 -3.87 -38.00
CA GLN A 27 11.27 -4.20 -36.61
C GLN A 27 12.38 -3.75 -35.64
N ILE A 28 13.65 -3.91 -36.06
CA ILE A 28 14.82 -3.45 -35.30
C ILE A 28 14.76 -1.92 -35.16
N LEU A 29 14.47 -1.20 -36.24
CA LEU A 29 14.33 0.25 -36.23
C LEU A 29 13.21 0.70 -35.28
N THR A 30 12.03 0.09 -35.35
CA THR A 30 10.91 0.42 -34.46
C THR A 30 11.29 0.25 -32.99
N ARG A 31 11.93 -0.87 -32.63
CA ARG A 31 12.38 -1.09 -31.25
C ARG A 31 13.46 -0.12 -30.79
N MET A 32 14.35 0.33 -31.68
CA MET A 32 15.34 1.36 -31.34
C MET A 32 14.66 2.71 -31.05
N LEU A 33 13.67 3.08 -31.86
CA LEU A 33 12.88 4.31 -31.64
C LEU A 33 12.07 4.25 -30.34
N GLU A 34 11.47 3.10 -30.02
CA GLU A 34 10.78 2.88 -28.74
C GLU A 34 11.74 3.01 -27.56
N ALA A 35 12.92 2.37 -27.65
CA ALA A 35 13.93 2.45 -26.60
C ALA A 35 14.43 3.89 -26.37
N GLU A 36 14.61 4.66 -27.45
CA GLU A 36 14.97 6.08 -27.38
C GLU A 36 13.86 6.89 -26.71
N LYS A 37 12.59 6.68 -27.10
CA LYS A 37 11.44 7.33 -26.49
C LYS A 37 11.36 7.02 -24.99
N SER A 38 11.51 5.76 -24.60
CA SER A 38 11.51 5.36 -23.18
C SER A 38 12.71 5.89 -22.40
N ALA A 39 13.87 6.11 -23.04
CA ALA A 39 15.00 6.79 -22.41
C ALA A 39 14.66 8.26 -22.13
N ARG A 40 14.11 8.97 -23.13
CA ARG A 40 13.66 10.36 -22.98
C ARG A 40 12.56 10.52 -21.94
N GLU A 41 11.58 9.62 -21.92
CA GLU A 41 10.51 9.61 -20.92
C GLU A 41 11.09 9.42 -19.51
N ARG A 42 12.03 8.48 -19.32
CA ARG A 42 12.72 8.31 -18.02
C ARG A 42 13.48 9.56 -17.60
N ASP A 43 14.18 10.22 -18.52
CA ASP A 43 14.89 11.47 -18.21
C ASP A 43 13.92 12.58 -17.78
N GLN A 44 12.71 12.63 -18.36
CA GLN A 44 11.67 13.60 -17.98
C GLN A 44 10.96 13.24 -16.67
N ASP A 45 10.74 11.94 -16.43
CA ASP A 45 10.06 11.38 -15.25
C ASP A 45 10.94 11.38 -13.99
N THR A 46 12.25 11.56 -14.13
CA THR A 46 13.15 11.80 -12.98
C THR A 46 12.95 13.15 -12.29
N LYS A 47 12.00 14.00 -12.74
CA LYS A 47 11.47 15.08 -11.92
C LYS A 47 10.84 14.48 -10.67
N ARG A 48 11.64 14.40 -9.61
CA ARG A 48 11.28 13.88 -8.29
C ARG A 48 9.90 14.41 -7.87
N GLU A 49 8.87 13.59 -8.02
CA GLU A 49 7.58 13.85 -7.42
C GLU A 49 7.70 13.56 -5.93
N ALA A 50 7.71 14.61 -5.10
CA ALA A 50 7.70 14.45 -3.66
C ALA A 50 6.32 13.94 -3.24
N GLN A 51 6.20 12.63 -2.97
CA GLN A 51 5.00 12.11 -2.33
C GLN A 51 5.00 12.56 -0.86
N THR A 52 4.08 13.44 -0.50
CA THR A 52 3.81 13.79 0.89
C THR A 52 3.27 12.56 1.61
N ALA A 53 3.67 12.35 2.87
CA ALA A 53 3.21 11.22 3.66
C ALA A 53 1.67 11.21 3.71
N GLN A 54 1.07 10.12 3.25
CA GLN A 54 -0.38 9.95 3.37
C GLN A 54 -0.71 9.74 4.85
N TYR A 55 -1.67 10.51 5.36
CA TYR A 55 -2.14 10.37 6.73
C TYR A 55 -2.99 9.10 6.83
N HIS A 56 -2.40 8.05 7.40
CA HIS A 56 -3.14 6.87 7.82
C HIS A 56 -3.53 7.06 9.29
N ALA A 57 -4.84 7.04 9.58
CA ALA A 57 -5.30 7.02 10.97
C ALA A 57 -4.74 5.76 11.65
N PRO A 58 -4.27 5.85 12.92
CA PRO A 58 -3.82 4.69 13.65
C PRO A 58 -4.98 3.69 13.79
N VAL A 59 -4.87 2.55 13.10
CA VAL A 59 -5.84 1.47 13.21
C VAL A 59 -5.38 0.56 14.34
N PHE A 60 -6.28 0.33 15.30
CA PHE A 60 -6.04 -0.63 16.36
C PHE A 60 -5.87 -2.04 15.76
N PRO A 61 -4.81 -2.79 16.12
CA PRO A 61 -4.57 -4.08 15.48
C PRO A 61 -5.74 -5.06 15.72
N PRO A 62 -6.16 -5.83 14.70
CA PRO A 62 -7.31 -6.75 14.80
C PRO A 62 -7.11 -7.85 15.86
N ALA A 63 -5.85 -8.13 16.23
CA ALA A 63 -5.51 -9.04 17.31
C ALA A 63 -6.13 -8.65 18.67
N PHE A 64 -6.43 -7.37 18.87
CA PHE A 64 -6.92 -6.85 20.14
C PHE A 64 -8.44 -6.61 20.17
N ASP A 65 -9.19 -6.95 19.11
CA ASP A 65 -10.64 -6.75 19.04
C ASP A 65 -11.40 -7.46 20.19
N LYS A 66 -10.87 -8.60 20.65
CA LYS A 66 -11.41 -9.37 21.78
C LYS A 66 -11.39 -8.61 23.11
N TYR A 67 -10.52 -7.61 23.25
CA TYR A 67 -10.36 -6.82 24.48
C TYR A 67 -11.15 -5.50 24.46
N LYS A 68 -11.68 -5.09 23.29
CA LYS A 68 -12.55 -3.91 23.16
C LYS A 68 -13.80 -3.96 24.05
N PRO A 69 -14.58 -5.07 24.09
CA PRO A 69 -15.73 -5.17 24.98
C PRO A 69 -15.29 -5.40 26.43
N ALA A 70 -14.24 -6.19 26.65
CA ALA A 70 -13.76 -6.56 27.98
C ALA A 70 -13.38 -5.35 28.86
N ALA A 71 -12.80 -4.29 28.30
CA ALA A 71 -12.49 -3.08 29.07
C ALA A 71 -13.76 -2.35 29.56
N LYS A 72 -14.83 -2.33 28.75
CA LYS A 72 -16.11 -1.72 29.13
C LYS A 72 -16.85 -2.58 30.14
N ASP A 73 -16.85 -3.89 29.92
CA ASP A 73 -17.51 -4.85 30.81
C ASP A 73 -16.82 -4.90 32.18
N GLN A 74 -15.48 -4.87 32.23
CA GLN A 74 -14.71 -4.75 33.46
C GLN A 74 -15.02 -3.45 34.23
N GLN A 75 -15.18 -2.33 33.52
CA GLN A 75 -15.61 -1.07 34.15
C GLN A 75 -16.99 -1.23 34.80
N THR A 76 -17.92 -1.95 34.16
CA THR A 76 -19.27 -2.18 34.70
C THR A 76 -19.31 -3.26 35.78
N ASP A 77 -18.45 -4.25 35.72
CA ASP A 77 -18.35 -5.32 36.72
C ASP A 77 -17.72 -4.79 38.02
N LEU A 78 -16.78 -3.85 37.93
CA LEU A 78 -16.29 -3.10 39.10
C LEU A 78 -17.39 -2.27 39.77
N LEU A 79 -18.37 -1.76 39.02
CA LEU A 79 -19.54 -1.07 39.57
C LEU A 79 -20.53 -2.05 40.24
N ARG A 80 -20.59 -3.30 39.75
CA ARG A 80 -21.50 -4.35 40.26
C ARG A 80 -20.90 -5.16 41.40
N ARG A 81 -19.57 -5.21 41.56
CA ARG A 81 -18.90 -5.93 42.65
C ARG A 81 -19.12 -5.15 43.96
N ALA A 82 -20.23 -5.51 44.60
CA ALA A 82 -20.87 -4.82 45.70
C ALA A 82 -19.93 -4.39 46.84
N GLN A 83 -20.08 -3.13 47.25
CA GLN A 83 -19.73 -2.73 48.60
C GLN A 83 -20.88 -3.15 49.56
N PRO A 84 -20.58 -3.45 50.83
CA PRO A 84 -21.57 -3.92 51.81
C PRO A 84 -22.78 -2.98 51.85
N THR A 85 -23.97 -3.54 52.07
CA THR A 85 -25.28 -2.86 52.00
C THR A 85 -25.25 -1.46 52.61
N PHE A 86 -25.00 -0.46 51.77
CA PHE A 86 -25.03 0.94 52.18
C PHE A 86 -26.49 1.38 52.32
N THR A 87 -26.77 2.26 53.29
CA THR A 87 -28.09 2.89 53.37
C THR A 87 -28.35 3.71 52.09
N PRO A 88 -29.63 3.90 51.68
CA PRO A 88 -29.98 4.54 50.41
C PRO A 88 -29.30 5.90 50.18
N TYR A 89 -29.05 6.64 51.27
CA TYR A 89 -28.35 7.91 51.26
C TYR A 89 -26.92 7.83 50.67
N TYR A 90 -26.12 6.84 51.09
CA TYR A 90 -24.74 6.72 50.64
C TYR A 90 -24.64 6.15 49.21
N GLN A 91 -25.61 5.32 48.80
CA GLN A 91 -25.69 4.84 47.42
C GLN A 91 -25.88 6.00 46.43
N GLN A 92 -26.76 6.95 46.76
CA GLN A 92 -26.98 8.15 45.94
C GLN A 92 -25.71 9.01 45.85
N LYS A 93 -25.02 9.25 46.97
CA LYS A 93 -23.79 10.05 46.99
C LYS A 93 -22.65 9.45 46.17
N ILE A 94 -22.49 8.13 46.21
CA ILE A 94 -21.48 7.42 45.42
C ILE A 94 -21.82 7.53 43.93
N SER A 95 -23.09 7.36 43.54
CA SER A 95 -23.52 7.49 42.15
C SER A 95 -23.30 8.90 41.60
N GLU A 96 -23.55 9.93 42.40
CA GLU A 96 -23.34 11.34 42.07
C GLU A 96 -21.85 11.64 41.89
N TYR A 97 -21.00 11.16 42.81
CA TYR A 97 -19.54 11.34 42.73
C TYR A 97 -18.92 10.66 41.50
N LEU A 98 -19.37 9.46 41.16
CA LEU A 98 -18.85 8.71 40.02
C LEU A 98 -19.35 9.24 38.68
N GLN A 99 -20.59 9.75 38.61
CA GLN A 99 -21.09 10.45 37.41
C GLN A 99 -20.33 11.75 37.16
N LYS A 100 -19.90 12.44 38.21
CA LYS A 100 -19.12 13.69 38.10
C LYS A 100 -17.68 13.46 37.61
N ASN A 101 -17.13 12.26 37.79
CA ASN A 101 -15.76 11.90 37.38
C ASN A 101 -15.71 11.04 36.10
N LYS A 102 -16.83 10.97 35.36
CA LYS A 102 -16.89 10.44 33.99
C LYS A 102 -16.57 11.55 32.98
#